data_AF-A0A2K2FVE9-F1
#
_entry.id   AF-A0A2K2FVE9-F1
#
_cell.length_a   1.000
_cell.length_b   1.000
_cell.length_c   1.000
_cell.angle_alpha   90.00
_cell.angle_beta   90.00
_cell.angle_gamma   90.00
#
_symmetry.space_group_name_H-M   'P 1'
#
loop_
_entity.id
_entity.type
_entity.pdbx_description
1 polymer ?
#
loop_
_entity_poly.entity_id
_entity_poly.type
_entity_poly.pdbx_seq_one_letter_code
_entity_poly.pdbx_strand_id
1 'polypeptide(L)'
;MPLVRYKLRRDTAANWTTVNPTLGPGEPGVEADTRLVKYGDGITAWVDLPYAAIELPPVLAAYADGDTPSAFTLSIVDSADGPAWLVAIGAQPASAVLSDVASAAPSAFTLSILDSANGSAWLDAIGAQPENAALTDIAEVSPVADGEHTVAGIKITTSKGLITSITAA
;
A
#
# COMPACT_ATOMS: atom_id res chain seq x y z
N MET A 1 -42.26 33.38 31.74
CA MET A 1 -42.53 33.11 30.31
C MET A 1 -42.81 31.62 30.15
N PRO A 2 -43.92 31.19 29.53
CA PRO A 2 -44.19 29.76 29.32
C PRO A 2 -43.23 29.18 28.28
N LEU A 3 -42.79 27.95 28.48
CA LEU A 3 -41.92 27.23 27.55
C LEU A 3 -42.78 26.48 26.52
N VAL A 4 -42.59 26.75 25.23
CA VAL A 4 -43.25 25.98 24.15
C VAL A 4 -42.30 24.87 23.71
N ARG A 5 -42.83 23.63 23.60
CA ARG A 5 -42.10 22.48 23.04
C ARG A 5 -42.69 22.13 21.69
N TYR A 6 -41.91 22.30 20.63
CA TYR A 6 -42.27 21.89 19.29
C TYR A 6 -41.73 20.48 19.01
N LYS A 7 -42.55 19.62 18.39
CA LYS A 7 -42.13 18.30 17.92
C LYS A 7 -42.29 18.26 16.41
N LEU A 8 -41.22 17.86 15.73
CA LEU A 8 -41.25 17.64 14.28
C LEU A 8 -42.12 16.43 13.96
N ARG A 9 -42.76 16.46 12.79
CA ARG A 9 -43.44 15.28 12.25
C ARG A 9 -42.37 14.23 11.94
N ARG A 10 -42.57 13.02 12.46
CA ARG A 10 -41.59 11.92 12.34
C ARG A 10 -42.28 10.58 12.26
N ASP A 11 -41.72 9.68 11.46
CA ASP A 11 -42.15 8.30 11.29
C ASP A 11 -40.98 7.48 10.71
N THR A 12 -41.14 6.17 10.54
CA THR A 12 -40.18 5.33 9.79
C THR A 12 -40.19 5.68 8.31
N ALA A 13 -39.07 5.47 7.62
CA ALA A 13 -38.97 5.67 6.18
C ALA A 13 -40.06 4.87 5.42
N ALA A 14 -40.36 3.65 5.85
CA ALA A 14 -41.41 2.81 5.26
C ALA A 14 -42.81 3.42 5.39
N ASN A 15 -43.16 3.96 6.57
CA ASN A 15 -44.45 4.60 6.78
C ASN A 15 -44.55 5.92 6.02
N TRP A 16 -43.47 6.71 5.95
CA TRP A 16 -43.43 7.92 5.14
C TRP A 16 -43.66 7.65 3.65
N THR A 17 -42.99 6.64 3.09
CA THR A 17 -43.17 6.23 1.70
C THR A 17 -44.58 5.66 1.45
N THR A 18 -45.17 4.96 2.42
CA THR A 18 -46.52 4.39 2.30
C THR A 18 -47.61 5.46 2.33
N VAL A 19 -47.53 6.40 3.28
CA VAL A 19 -48.50 7.51 3.40
C VAL A 19 -48.29 8.55 2.29
N ASN A 20 -47.04 8.73 1.87
CA ASN A 20 -46.59 9.66 0.83
C ASN A 20 -47.26 11.05 0.88
N PRO A 21 -47.23 11.75 2.03
CA PRO A 21 -47.92 13.02 2.17
C PRO A 21 -47.18 14.16 1.45
N THR A 22 -47.91 15.19 1.04
CA THR A 22 -47.33 16.50 0.69
C THR A 22 -47.12 17.32 1.96
N LEU A 23 -45.88 17.71 2.23
CA LEU A 23 -45.53 18.56 3.39
C LEU A 23 -45.67 20.03 3.02
N GLY A 24 -46.08 20.86 3.99
CA GLY A 24 -46.20 22.31 3.78
C GLY A 24 -44.87 22.98 3.41
N PRO A 25 -44.88 24.18 2.82
CA PRO A 25 -43.66 24.90 2.48
C PRO A 25 -42.77 25.13 3.71
N GLY A 26 -41.54 24.61 3.67
CA GLY A 26 -40.57 24.66 4.77
C GLY A 26 -40.86 23.70 5.93
N GLU A 27 -41.90 22.85 5.84
CA GLU A 27 -42.22 21.89 6.90
C GLU A 27 -41.18 20.75 6.92
N PRO A 28 -40.46 20.54 8.04
CA PRO A 28 -39.52 19.44 8.17
C PRO A 28 -40.22 18.11 8.49
N GLY A 29 -39.90 17.07 7.73
CA GLY A 29 -40.26 15.68 8.05
C GLY A 29 -39.01 14.84 8.35
N VAL A 30 -39.06 14.04 9.41
CA VAL A 30 -37.94 13.23 9.88
C VAL A 30 -38.23 11.73 9.73
N GLU A 31 -37.32 11.01 9.09
CA GLU A 31 -37.27 9.55 9.13
C GLU A 31 -36.59 9.11 10.43
N ALA A 32 -37.33 8.50 11.34
CA ALA A 32 -36.87 8.20 12.69
C ALA A 32 -35.84 7.06 12.75
N ASP A 33 -35.86 6.16 11.76
CA ASP A 33 -34.99 4.99 11.62
C ASP A 33 -33.70 5.30 10.86
N THR A 34 -33.75 6.13 9.81
CA THR A 34 -32.58 6.53 9.01
C THR A 34 -31.95 7.85 9.49
N ARG A 35 -32.68 8.62 10.30
CA ARG A 35 -32.31 9.97 10.77
C ARG A 35 -32.18 11.01 9.65
N LEU A 36 -32.75 10.73 8.48
CA LEU A 36 -32.77 11.66 7.36
C LEU A 36 -33.93 12.65 7.50
N VAL A 37 -33.75 13.83 6.90
CA VAL A 37 -34.73 14.92 6.93
C VAL A 37 -35.03 15.36 5.51
N LYS A 38 -36.30 15.61 5.21
CA LYS A 38 -36.74 16.31 4.00
C LYS A 38 -37.54 17.56 4.39
N TYR A 39 -37.53 18.56 3.52
CA TYR A 39 -38.32 19.79 3.70
C TYR A 39 -39.41 19.85 2.63
N GLY A 40 -40.64 20.09 3.05
CA GLY A 40 -41.76 20.30 2.13
C GLY A 40 -41.62 21.58 1.33
N ASP A 41 -42.14 21.57 0.11
CA ASP A 41 -42.33 22.74 -0.75
C ASP A 41 -43.82 23.11 -0.92
N GLY A 42 -44.72 22.35 -0.30
CA GLY A 42 -46.17 22.52 -0.38
C GLY A 42 -46.84 21.85 -1.59
N ILE A 43 -46.09 21.18 -2.46
CA ILE A 43 -46.61 20.64 -3.73
C ILE A 43 -46.07 19.24 -4.06
N THR A 44 -44.80 18.95 -3.74
CA THR A 44 -44.14 17.68 -4.02
C THR A 44 -44.45 16.65 -2.94
N ALA A 45 -44.76 15.43 -3.34
CA ALA A 45 -45.01 14.32 -2.42
C ALA A 45 -43.70 13.84 -1.76
N TRP A 46 -43.80 13.27 -0.55
CA TRP A 46 -42.64 12.81 0.24
C TRP A 46 -41.61 12.00 -0.54
N VAL A 47 -42.08 11.05 -1.36
CA VAL A 47 -41.20 10.14 -2.10
C VAL A 47 -40.31 10.88 -3.10
N ASP A 48 -40.81 11.97 -3.68
CA ASP A 48 -40.14 12.77 -4.71
C ASP A 48 -39.35 13.95 -4.13
N LEU A 49 -39.55 14.29 -2.85
CA LEU A 49 -38.78 15.34 -2.19
C LEU A 49 -37.30 14.94 -2.05
N PRO A 50 -36.35 15.85 -2.30
CA PRO A 50 -34.95 15.62 -2.01
C PRO A 50 -34.70 15.59 -0.50
N TYR A 51 -33.66 14.89 -0.08
CA TYR A 51 -33.14 15.01 1.28
C TYR A 51 -32.49 16.37 1.50
N ALA A 52 -32.51 16.83 2.75
CA ALA A 52 -31.76 17.98 3.19
C ALA A 52 -30.29 17.82 2.83
N ALA A 53 -29.69 18.84 2.20
CA ALA A 53 -28.28 18.83 1.87
C ALA A 53 -27.43 18.69 3.14
N ILE A 54 -26.44 17.81 3.08
CA ILE A 54 -25.36 17.77 4.07
C ILE A 54 -24.27 18.68 3.51
N GLU A 55 -23.98 19.79 4.19
CA GLU A 55 -22.76 20.54 3.89
C GLU A 55 -21.57 19.71 4.38
N LEU A 56 -20.90 19.05 3.44
CA LEU A 56 -19.63 18.41 3.69
C LEU A 56 -18.53 19.47 3.70
N PRO A 57 -17.50 19.34 4.55
CA PRO A 57 -16.27 20.11 4.39
C PRO A 57 -15.76 19.99 2.94
N PRO A 58 -15.17 21.05 2.34
CA PRO A 58 -14.79 21.05 0.92
C PRO A 58 -13.92 19.86 0.50
N VAL A 59 -13.03 19.40 1.39
CA VAL A 59 -12.18 18.23 1.16
C VAL A 59 -12.96 16.93 0.99
N LEU A 60 -14.07 16.78 1.72
CA LEU A 60 -14.90 15.57 1.68
C LEU A 60 -15.90 15.63 0.53
N ALA A 61 -16.36 16.83 0.15
CA ALA A 61 -17.12 17.05 -1.08
C ALA A 61 -16.28 16.68 -2.32
N ALA A 62 -15.06 17.21 -2.42
CA ALA A 62 -14.13 16.88 -3.51
C ALA A 62 -13.73 15.38 -3.55
N TYR A 63 -13.85 14.66 -2.43
CA TYR A 63 -13.69 13.21 -2.40
C TYR A 63 -14.93 12.48 -2.92
N ALA A 64 -16.13 12.89 -2.49
CA ALA A 64 -17.39 12.32 -2.95
C ALA A 64 -17.64 12.53 -4.45
N ASP A 65 -17.20 13.67 -4.98
CA ASP A 65 -17.31 14.05 -6.40
C ASP A 65 -16.20 13.42 -7.28
N GLY A 66 -15.24 12.71 -6.68
CA GLY A 66 -14.13 12.06 -7.41
C GLY A 66 -13.04 13.01 -7.91
N ASP A 67 -13.10 14.30 -7.54
CA ASP A 67 -12.11 15.32 -7.89
C ASP A 67 -10.76 15.13 -7.17
N THR A 68 -10.73 14.33 -6.09
CA THR A 68 -9.50 13.90 -5.43
C THR A 68 -9.21 12.42 -5.74
N PRO A 69 -8.26 12.12 -6.64
CA PRO A 69 -7.90 10.73 -6.90
C PRO A 69 -7.31 10.10 -5.64
N SER A 70 -7.83 8.93 -5.27
CA SER A 70 -7.19 8.08 -4.27
C SER A 70 -5.89 7.55 -4.88
N ALA A 71 -4.77 8.18 -4.55
CA ALA A 71 -3.45 7.73 -5.00
C ALA A 71 -2.97 6.56 -4.14
N PHE A 72 -3.06 5.35 -4.67
CA PHE A 72 -2.37 4.18 -4.12
C PHE A 72 -1.01 4.05 -4.81
N THR A 73 0.06 4.48 -4.13
CA THR A 73 1.42 4.35 -4.64
C THR A 73 1.98 2.98 -4.26
N LEU A 74 2.08 2.08 -5.23
CA LEU A 74 2.85 0.85 -5.08
C LEU A 74 4.34 1.19 -5.22
N SER A 75 5.16 0.89 -4.22
CA SER A 75 6.62 1.05 -4.32
C SER A 75 7.33 -0.21 -3.88
N ILE A 76 8.28 -0.65 -4.71
CA ILE A 76 9.23 -1.71 -4.39
C ILE A 76 10.46 -1.00 -3.86
N VAL A 77 10.71 -1.14 -2.56
CA VAL A 77 11.84 -0.50 -1.87
C VAL A 77 12.73 -1.61 -1.34
N ASP A 78 14.03 -1.47 -1.52
CA ASP A 78 14.97 -2.35 -0.85
C ASP A 78 14.90 -2.14 0.67
N SER A 79 14.95 -3.23 1.43
CA SER A 79 14.78 -3.19 2.90
C SER A 79 15.80 -2.29 3.60
N ALA A 80 17.00 -2.14 3.03
CA ALA A 80 18.05 -1.28 3.56
C ALA A 80 17.76 0.22 3.38
N ASP A 81 17.02 0.59 2.34
CA ASP A 81 16.70 1.99 1.99
C ASP A 81 15.30 2.43 2.46
N GLY A 82 14.52 1.51 3.03
CA GLY A 82 13.15 1.75 3.52
C GLY A 82 12.98 3.03 4.35
N PRO A 83 13.80 3.27 5.39
CA PRO A 83 13.67 4.47 6.23
C PRO A 83 13.95 5.78 5.47
N ALA A 84 14.94 5.80 4.58
CA ALA A 84 15.28 6.98 3.79
C ALA A 84 14.21 7.28 2.73
N TRP A 85 13.65 6.23 2.12
CA TRP A 85 12.57 6.32 1.16
C TRP A 85 11.26 6.83 1.78
N LEU A 86 10.89 6.32 2.96
CA LEU A 86 9.69 6.78 3.70
C LEU A 86 9.70 8.30 3.92
N VAL A 87 10.87 8.84 4.26
CA VAL A 87 11.07 10.29 4.42
C VAL A 87 10.98 11.02 3.08
N ALA A 88 11.61 10.49 2.02
CA ALA A 88 11.66 11.14 0.71
C ALA A 88 10.29 11.30 0.04
N ILE A 89 9.36 10.36 0.26
CA ILE A 89 8.00 10.44 -0.29
C ILE A 89 6.97 11.01 0.69
N GLY A 90 7.40 11.43 1.89
CA GLY A 90 6.50 11.93 2.92
C GLY A 90 5.53 10.89 3.47
N ALA A 91 5.81 9.60 3.30
CA ALA A 91 4.99 8.52 3.82
C ALA A 91 5.09 8.49 5.35
N GLN A 92 3.93 8.51 6.00
CA GLN A 92 3.86 8.24 7.43
C GLN A 92 4.08 6.74 7.67
N PRO A 93 4.72 6.33 8.79
CA PRO A 93 4.74 4.92 9.17
C PRO A 93 3.30 4.39 9.18
N ALA A 94 3.10 3.17 8.67
CA ALA A 94 1.79 2.56 8.61
C ALA A 94 1.10 2.68 9.98
N SER A 95 -0.03 3.39 10.03
CA SER A 95 -0.85 3.47 11.24
C SER A 95 -1.24 2.07 11.67
N ALA A 96 -1.21 1.77 12.98
CA ALA A 96 -1.57 0.46 13.52
C ALA A 96 -2.94 -0.06 13.01
N VAL A 97 -3.82 0.85 12.60
CA VAL A 97 -5.14 0.59 12.01
C VAL A 97 -5.07 -0.24 10.70
N LEU A 98 -3.95 -0.19 9.94
CA LEU A 98 -3.81 -0.96 8.70
C LEU A 98 -3.59 -2.46 8.94
N SER A 99 -3.12 -2.84 10.12
CA SER A 99 -2.97 -4.25 10.51
C SER A 99 -4.32 -4.95 10.74
N ASP A 100 -5.37 -4.20 11.09
CA ASP A 100 -6.71 -4.74 11.34
C ASP A 100 -7.52 -4.93 10.03
N VAL A 101 -7.23 -4.18 8.97
CA VAL A 101 -7.92 -4.28 7.66
C VAL A 101 -7.68 -5.64 6.98
N ALA A 102 -6.54 -6.28 7.25
CA ALA A 102 -6.24 -7.63 6.75
C ALA A 102 -7.25 -8.70 7.23
N SER A 103 -7.99 -8.44 8.32
CA SER A 103 -8.94 -9.40 8.90
C SER A 103 -10.40 -9.20 8.45
N ALA A 104 -10.74 -8.10 7.78
CA ALA A 104 -12.13 -7.67 7.64
C ALA A 104 -12.66 -7.51 6.19
N ALA A 105 -11.84 -7.66 5.14
CA ALA A 105 -12.29 -7.49 3.76
C ALA A 105 -11.98 -8.71 2.86
N PRO A 106 -12.92 -9.18 2.02
CA PRO A 106 -12.74 -10.32 1.11
C PRO A 106 -11.79 -10.04 -0.08
N SER A 107 -11.12 -8.89 -0.10
CA SER A 107 -10.25 -8.43 -1.18
C SER A 107 -9.01 -7.74 -0.63
N ALA A 108 -8.20 -8.44 0.16
CA ALA A 108 -6.86 -7.98 0.49
C ALA A 108 -5.90 -8.42 -0.64
N PHE A 109 -5.46 -7.47 -1.46
CA PHE A 109 -4.32 -7.68 -2.37
C PHE A 109 -3.04 -7.70 -1.53
N THR A 110 -2.56 -8.89 -1.17
CA THR A 110 -1.33 -9.07 -0.40
C THR A 110 -0.14 -9.12 -1.36
N LEU A 111 0.60 -8.02 -1.49
CA LEU A 111 1.87 -8.00 -2.22
C LEU A 111 3.00 -8.43 -1.28
N SER A 112 3.51 -9.65 -1.41
CA SER A 112 4.71 -10.09 -0.70
C SER A 112 5.96 -9.61 -1.45
N ILE A 113 6.52 -8.47 -1.06
CA ILE A 113 7.89 -8.11 -1.44
C ILE A 113 8.81 -8.71 -0.38
N LEU A 114 9.80 -9.48 -0.85
CA LEU A 114 10.82 -10.21 -0.10
C LEU A 114 11.27 -9.47 1.18
N ASP A 115 10.93 -10.04 2.33
CA ASP A 115 11.77 -9.86 3.51
C ASP A 115 13.10 -10.60 3.23
N SER A 116 14.20 -9.91 3.47
CA SER A 116 15.59 -10.42 3.44
C SER A 116 15.76 -11.80 4.10
N ALA A 117 14.88 -12.16 5.04
CA ALA A 117 14.84 -13.46 5.70
C ALA A 117 14.71 -14.67 4.75
N ASN A 118 14.18 -14.49 3.53
CA ASN A 118 13.95 -15.58 2.58
C ASN A 118 14.90 -15.60 1.37
N GLY A 119 15.98 -14.81 1.39
CA GLY A 119 16.95 -14.75 0.28
C GLY A 119 17.51 -16.13 -0.09
N SER A 120 17.84 -16.97 0.90
CA SER A 120 18.32 -18.35 0.69
C SER A 120 17.27 -19.22 -0.02
N ALA A 121 16.01 -19.17 0.43
CA ALA A 121 14.95 -19.98 -0.14
C ALA A 121 14.60 -19.57 -1.59
N TRP A 122 14.76 -18.29 -1.93
CA TRP A 122 14.57 -17.82 -3.29
C TRP A 122 15.72 -18.24 -4.21
N LEU A 123 16.98 -18.12 -3.76
CA LEU A 123 18.14 -18.63 -4.51
C LEU A 123 17.98 -20.12 -4.83
N ASP A 124 17.51 -20.91 -3.86
CA ASP A 124 17.18 -22.33 -4.04
C ASP A 124 16.05 -22.53 -5.07
N ALA A 125 15.00 -21.73 -5.03
CA ALA A 125 13.84 -21.84 -5.93
C ALA A 125 14.16 -21.49 -7.40
N ILE A 126 15.10 -20.57 -7.64
CA ILE A 126 15.53 -20.19 -9.00
C ILE A 126 16.76 -20.97 -9.49
N GLY A 127 17.31 -21.87 -8.66
CA GLY A 127 18.51 -22.64 -8.98
C GLY A 127 19.80 -21.80 -9.01
N ALA A 128 19.79 -20.60 -8.40
CA ALA A 128 20.98 -19.78 -8.25
C ALA A 128 21.85 -20.40 -7.14
N GLN A 129 23.10 -20.71 -7.47
CA GLN A 129 24.05 -21.22 -6.48
C GLN A 129 24.48 -20.07 -5.54
N PRO A 130 24.61 -20.30 -4.22
CA PRO A 130 25.26 -19.34 -3.33
C PRO A 130 26.74 -19.15 -3.75
N GLU A 131 27.37 -18.06 -3.28
CA GLU A 131 28.79 -17.80 -3.52
C GLU A 131 29.62 -19.07 -3.23
N ASN A 132 30.33 -19.58 -4.25
CA ASN A 132 31.14 -20.77 -4.11
C ASN A 132 32.34 -20.43 -3.24
N ALA A 133 32.46 -21.02 -2.06
CA ALA A 133 33.60 -20.82 -1.15
C ALA A 133 34.96 -21.07 -1.83
N ALA A 134 35.01 -21.95 -2.85
CA ALA A 134 36.22 -22.18 -3.63
C ALA A 134 36.64 -20.97 -4.50
N LEU A 135 35.74 -20.03 -4.81
CA LEU A 135 36.09 -18.75 -5.45
C LEU A 135 36.64 -17.74 -4.44
N THR A 136 36.16 -17.77 -3.19
CA THR A 136 36.67 -16.92 -2.10
C THR A 136 38.12 -17.28 -1.77
N ASP A 137 38.43 -18.57 -1.75
CA ASP A 137 39.81 -19.05 -1.52
C ASP A 137 40.77 -18.62 -2.64
N ILE A 138 40.32 -18.47 -3.89
CA ILE A 138 41.13 -17.95 -5.01
C ILE A 138 41.53 -16.49 -4.79
N ALA A 139 40.71 -15.69 -4.10
CA ALA A 139 41.00 -14.28 -3.83
C ALA A 139 42.18 -14.09 -2.87
N GLU A 140 42.49 -15.08 -2.03
CA GLU A 140 43.65 -15.06 -1.13
C GLU A 140 44.93 -15.62 -1.76
N VAL A 141 44.81 -16.31 -2.90
CA VAL A 141 45.98 -16.83 -3.63
C VAL A 141 46.61 -15.68 -4.41
N SER A 142 47.82 -15.27 -4.00
CA SER A 142 48.65 -14.38 -4.83
C SER A 142 48.97 -15.09 -6.16
N PRO A 143 48.60 -14.50 -7.32
CA PRO A 143 48.97 -15.05 -8.62
C PRO A 143 50.48 -15.23 -8.71
N VAL A 144 50.94 -16.32 -9.34
CA VAL A 144 52.36 -16.50 -9.64
C VAL A 144 52.81 -15.33 -10.51
N ALA A 145 53.77 -14.54 -10.04
CA ALA A 145 54.28 -13.38 -10.75
C ALA A 145 54.82 -13.78 -12.13
N ASP A 146 54.74 -12.90 -13.12
CA ASP A 146 55.35 -13.15 -14.42
C ASP A 146 56.88 -13.28 -14.31
N GLY A 147 57.44 -14.28 -14.98
CA GLY A 147 58.89 -14.54 -14.95
C GLY A 147 59.23 -16.01 -14.81
N GLU A 148 60.50 -16.27 -14.51
CA GLU A 148 61.04 -17.62 -14.35
C GLU A 148 60.96 -18.05 -12.88
N HIS A 149 60.42 -19.25 -12.65
CA HIS A 149 60.29 -19.87 -11.35
C HIS A 149 60.97 -21.23 -11.38
N THR A 150 61.81 -21.52 -10.40
CA THR A 150 62.44 -22.84 -10.27
C THR A 150 61.86 -23.57 -9.06
N VAL A 151 61.26 -24.73 -9.31
CA VAL A 151 60.70 -25.60 -8.27
C VAL A 151 61.21 -27.02 -8.50
N ALA A 152 61.92 -27.57 -7.52
CA ALA A 152 62.44 -28.95 -7.55
C ALA A 152 63.21 -29.33 -8.83
N GLY A 153 64.02 -28.41 -9.37
CA GLY A 153 64.83 -28.66 -10.59
C GLY A 153 64.05 -28.55 -11.90
N ILE A 154 62.81 -28.05 -11.85
CA ILE A 154 62.01 -27.72 -13.03
C ILE A 154 61.90 -26.20 -13.13
N LYS A 155 62.19 -25.68 -14.31
CA LYS A 155 62.05 -24.26 -14.66
C LYS A 155 60.69 -24.05 -15.32
N ILE A 156 59.89 -23.15 -14.76
CA ILE A 156 58.56 -22.78 -15.24
C ILE A 156 58.57 -21.29 -15.54
N THR A 157 58.20 -20.90 -16.76
CA THR A 157 58.05 -19.49 -17.14
C THR A 157 56.57 -19.14 -17.20
N THR A 158 56.18 -18.04 -16.55
CA THR A 158 54.80 -17.51 -16.57
C THR A 158 54.74 -16.16 -17.26
N SER A 159 53.66 -15.91 -17.99
CA SER A 159 53.30 -14.58 -18.53
C SER A 159 51.80 -14.39 -18.54
N LYS A 160 51.31 -13.26 -18.04
CA LYS A 160 49.89 -12.92 -17.90
C LYS A 160 49.09 -14.03 -17.18
N GLY A 161 49.71 -14.67 -16.19
CA GLY A 161 49.10 -15.77 -15.44
C GLY A 161 49.01 -17.12 -16.18
N LEU A 162 49.61 -17.24 -17.37
CA LEU A 162 49.70 -18.50 -18.11
C LEU A 162 51.12 -19.06 -18.05
N ILE A 163 51.26 -20.39 -18.00
CA ILE A 163 52.55 -21.06 -18.15
C ILE A 163 52.92 -21.05 -19.64
N THR A 164 54.06 -20.46 -19.97
CA THR A 164 54.54 -20.30 -21.35
C THR A 164 55.66 -21.28 -21.71
N SER A 165 56.38 -21.82 -20.73
CA SER A 165 57.34 -22.92 -20.95
C SER A 165 57.61 -23.72 -19.68
N ILE A 166 57.93 -25.01 -19.85
CA ILE A 166 58.44 -25.90 -18.80
C ILE A 166 59.68 -26.60 -19.33
N THR A 167 60.81 -26.48 -18.65
CA THR A 167 62.06 -27.17 -18.99
C THR A 167 62.70 -27.78 -17.76
N ALA A 168 63.54 -28.80 -17.94
CA ALA A 168 64.48 -29.18 -16.89
C ALA A 168 65.43 -27.99 -16.64
N ALA A 169 65.71 -27.69 -15.37
CA ALA A 169 66.60 -26.61 -14.97
C ALA A 169 68.08 -26.96 -15.21
#